data_AF-A0A853T6Y0-F1
#
_entry.id   AF-A0A853T6Y0-F1
#
_cell.length_a   1.000
_cell.length_b   1.000
_cell.length_c   1.000
_cell.angle_alpha   90.00
_cell.angle_beta   90.00
_cell.angle_gamma   90.00
#
_symmetry.space_group_name_H-M   'P 1'
#
loop_
_entity.id
_entity.type
_entity.pdbx_description
1 polymer ?
#
loop_
_entity_poly.entity_id
_entity_poly.type
_entity_poly.pdbx_seq_one_letter_code
_entity_poly.pdbx_strand_id
1 'polypeptide(L)'
;MTFEQELGIRCEVRDQPHPLALLDCRELNYGQHSVLPLHPFRLSVPEAALAGLLDEQFNSFVQDCREDDLQYEESDLPELRDAGYPDITAMLAGHRPLLTEMIDDFMIGDLMWAIGRASGYRRPRARCLGDVEAADGRAYFTVNKVEKIYFADGQLILEGQGYYGVYVIWLTHGRRDQIGT
;
A
#
# COMPACT_ATOMS: atom_id res chain seq x y z
N MET A 1 11.59 17.17 -16.64
CA MET A 1 11.68 16.89 -15.20
C MET A 1 10.64 15.83 -14.91
N THR A 2 11.04 14.65 -14.45
CA THR A 2 10.13 13.57 -14.04
C THR A 2 9.76 13.81 -12.57
N PHE A 3 8.46 13.68 -12.25
CA PHE A 3 7.86 13.90 -10.93
C PHE A 3 8.54 13.14 -9.77
N GLU A 4 9.33 12.10 -10.07
CA GLU A 4 10.13 11.35 -9.09
C GLU A 4 11.11 12.22 -8.27
N GLN A 5 11.46 13.44 -8.74
CA GLN A 5 12.38 14.34 -8.02
C GLN A 5 11.71 15.30 -7.02
N GLU A 6 10.39 15.55 -7.08
CA GLU A 6 9.78 16.64 -6.28
C GLU A 6 9.42 16.25 -4.84
N LEU A 7 9.13 14.97 -4.56
CA LEU A 7 8.71 14.52 -3.23
C LEU A 7 9.79 13.76 -2.46
N GLY A 8 10.95 13.48 -3.06
CA GLY A 8 12.06 12.77 -2.41
C GLY A 8 11.78 11.30 -2.04
N ILE A 9 10.67 10.73 -2.53
CA ILE A 9 10.29 9.33 -2.31
C ILE A 9 11.23 8.43 -3.10
N ARG A 10 11.68 7.33 -2.50
CA ARG A 10 12.58 6.37 -3.14
C ARG A 10 12.16 4.94 -2.85
N CYS A 11 12.19 4.09 -3.86
CA CYS A 11 12.02 2.66 -3.72
C CYS A 11 13.28 1.97 -4.24
N GLU A 12 13.78 1.01 -3.48
CA GLU A 12 14.86 0.12 -3.88
C GLU A 12 14.38 -1.32 -3.80
N VAL A 13 14.65 -2.11 -4.83
CA VAL A 13 14.36 -3.55 -4.87
C VAL A 13 15.69 -4.25 -5.11
N ARG A 14 16.10 -5.12 -4.18
CA ARG A 14 17.44 -5.75 -4.20
C ARG A 14 18.57 -4.73 -4.34
N ASP A 15 18.51 -3.66 -3.55
CA ASP A 15 19.50 -2.58 -3.52
C ASP A 15 19.65 -1.82 -4.86
N GLN A 16 18.65 -1.93 -5.74
CA GLN A 16 18.60 -1.20 -7.01
C GLN A 16 17.41 -0.24 -7.03
N PRO A 17 17.59 1.01 -7.49
CA PRO A 17 16.49 1.96 -7.63
C PRO A 17 15.36 1.39 -8.48
N HIS A 18 14.13 1.50 -7.98
CA HIS A 18 12.93 1.03 -8.65
C HIS A 18 11.99 2.21 -8.98
N PRO A 19 11.46 2.29 -10.21
CA PRO A 19 10.51 3.34 -10.59
C PRO A 19 9.25 3.30 -9.73
N LEU A 20 8.88 4.45 -9.16
CA LEU A 20 7.69 4.54 -8.28
C LEU A 20 6.39 4.31 -9.05
N ALA A 21 6.39 4.67 -10.34
CA ALA A 21 5.27 4.45 -11.26
C ALA A 21 4.94 2.96 -11.47
N LEU A 22 5.84 2.05 -11.11
CA LEU A 22 5.69 0.60 -11.26
C LEU A 22 5.57 -0.12 -9.91
N LEU A 23 5.37 0.64 -8.83
CA LEU A 23 5.12 0.11 -7.49
C LEU A 23 3.64 -0.24 -7.30
N ASP A 24 3.38 -1.32 -6.58
CA ASP A 24 2.05 -1.82 -6.31
C ASP A 24 1.96 -2.54 -4.97
N CYS A 25 0.74 -2.83 -4.52
CA CYS A 25 0.47 -3.64 -3.33
C CYS A 25 -0.41 -4.84 -3.67
N ARG A 26 -0.15 -5.96 -3.01
CA ARG A 26 -1.05 -7.11 -2.99
C ARG A 26 -2.21 -6.82 -2.03
N GLU A 27 -3.35 -6.40 -2.56
CA GLU A 27 -4.56 -6.14 -1.75
C GLU A 27 -5.14 -7.43 -1.14
N LEU A 28 -5.34 -8.45 -1.97
CA LEU A 28 -5.88 -9.74 -1.52
C LEU A 28 -4.77 -10.66 -1.07
N ASN A 29 -4.92 -11.22 0.13
CA ASN A 29 -3.92 -12.10 0.75
C ASN A 29 -2.58 -11.38 1.01
N TYR A 30 -2.61 -10.08 1.33
CA TYR A 30 -1.46 -9.35 1.86
C TYR A 30 -0.83 -10.14 3.01
N GLY A 31 0.50 -10.20 3.04
CA GLY A 31 1.23 -10.94 4.07
C GLY A 31 1.22 -12.47 3.94
N GLN A 32 0.38 -13.05 3.08
CA GLN A 32 0.34 -14.50 2.88
C GLN A 32 1.50 -15.01 2.01
N HIS A 33 1.71 -16.33 2.06
CA HIS A 33 2.71 -17.00 1.26
C HIS A 33 2.50 -16.71 -0.25
N SER A 34 3.62 -16.48 -0.94
CA SER A 34 3.66 -16.33 -2.40
C SER A 34 4.50 -17.45 -3.00
N VAL A 35 4.00 -18.03 -4.09
CA VAL A 35 4.74 -19.01 -4.89
C VAL A 35 5.72 -18.35 -5.86
N LEU A 36 5.63 -17.02 -6.03
CA LEU A 36 6.55 -16.26 -6.87
C LEU A 36 7.84 -15.96 -6.11
N PRO A 37 8.99 -15.83 -6.81
CA PRO A 37 10.23 -15.41 -6.19
C PRO A 37 10.07 -14.05 -5.50
N LEU A 38 10.30 -14.03 -4.19
CA LEU A 38 10.26 -12.81 -3.40
C LEU A 38 11.59 -12.08 -3.47
N HIS A 39 11.51 -10.76 -3.49
CA HIS A 39 12.64 -9.84 -3.53
C HIS A 39 12.51 -8.84 -2.38
N PRO A 40 13.60 -8.59 -1.63
CA PRO A 40 13.60 -7.56 -0.62
C PRO A 40 13.41 -6.18 -1.26
N PHE A 41 12.65 -5.33 -0.59
CA PHE A 41 12.51 -3.93 -0.96
C PHE A 41 12.69 -3.01 0.24
N ARG A 42 13.04 -1.76 -0.07
CA ARG A 42 13.06 -0.63 0.86
C ARG A 42 12.34 0.54 0.21
N LEU A 43 11.27 1.01 0.82
CA LEU A 43 10.57 2.23 0.43
C LEU A 43 10.84 3.29 1.49
N SER A 44 11.28 4.47 1.05
CA SER A 44 11.53 5.63 1.91
C SER A 44 10.64 6.78 1.46
N VAL A 45 9.74 7.22 2.34
CA VAL A 45 8.76 8.28 2.09
C VAL A 45 9.06 9.43 3.04
N PRO A 46 9.38 10.65 2.55
CA PRO A 46 9.58 11.79 3.44
C PRO A 46 8.31 12.11 4.25
N GLU A 47 8.47 12.38 5.54
CA GLU A 47 7.35 12.73 6.43
C GLU A 47 6.55 13.93 5.91
N ALA A 48 7.26 14.92 5.35
CA ALA A 48 6.65 16.10 4.75
C ALA A 48 5.76 15.80 3.53
N ALA A 49 5.99 14.67 2.85
CA ALA A 49 5.15 14.21 1.74
C ALA A 49 4.01 13.31 2.22
N LEU A 50 4.18 12.62 3.35
CA LEU A 50 3.26 11.58 3.81
C LEU A 50 1.85 12.12 4.10
N ALA A 51 1.75 13.28 4.77
CA ALA A 51 0.47 13.93 5.00
C ALA A 51 -0.24 14.21 3.66
N GLY A 52 0.43 14.84 2.69
CA GLY A 52 -0.16 15.12 1.39
C GLY A 52 -0.52 13.88 0.55
N LEU A 53 0.12 12.74 0.80
CA LEU A 53 -0.19 11.48 0.10
C LEU A 53 -1.45 10.81 0.65
N LEU A 54 -1.68 10.88 1.96
CA LEU A 54 -2.70 10.09 2.65
C LEU A 54 -3.82 10.91 3.30
N ASP A 55 -3.74 12.25 3.33
CA ASP A 55 -4.67 13.11 4.09
C ASP A 55 -6.15 12.75 3.88
N GLU A 56 -6.59 12.66 2.63
CA GLU A 56 -7.98 12.34 2.32
C GLU A 56 -8.37 10.93 2.77
N GLN A 57 -7.58 9.92 2.41
CA GLN A 57 -7.87 8.52 2.72
C GLN A 57 -7.81 8.26 4.24
N PHE A 58 -6.79 8.80 4.91
CA PHE A 58 -6.58 8.66 6.33
C PHE A 58 -7.71 9.31 7.13
N ASN A 59 -8.03 10.57 6.81
CA ASN A 59 -9.06 11.28 7.55
C ASN A 59 -10.45 10.68 7.31
N SER A 60 -10.73 10.18 6.09
CA SER A 60 -11.98 9.44 5.82
C SER A 60 -12.07 8.18 6.68
N PHE A 61 -11.02 7.36 6.70
CA PHE A 61 -10.97 6.15 7.53
C PHE A 61 -11.19 6.46 9.02
N VAL A 62 -10.54 7.50 9.54
CA VAL A 62 -10.70 7.91 10.94
C VAL A 62 -12.12 8.38 11.23
N GLN A 63 -12.79 9.08 10.30
CA GLN A 63 -14.20 9.44 10.48
C GLN A 63 -15.09 8.18 10.49
N ASP A 64 -14.88 7.25 9.56
CA ASP A 64 -15.65 6.01 9.50
C ASP A 64 -15.52 5.23 10.83
N CYS A 65 -14.29 5.05 11.34
CA CYS A 65 -14.07 4.43 12.65
C CYS A 65 -14.79 5.16 13.79
N ARG A 66 -14.78 6.50 13.78
CA ARG A 66 -15.45 7.29 14.82
C ARG A 66 -16.97 7.12 14.77
N GLU A 67 -17.54 7.09 13.57
CA GLU A 67 -18.98 6.90 13.38
C GLU A 67 -19.41 5.49 13.80
N ASP A 68 -18.63 4.48 13.42
CA ASP A 68 -18.86 3.08 13.80
C ASP A 68 -18.81 2.91 15.33
N ASP A 69 -17.79 3.45 16.00
CA ASP A 69 -17.65 3.37 17.46
C ASP A 69 -18.85 4.01 18.19
N LEU A 70 -19.39 5.11 17.65
CA LEU A 70 -20.57 5.78 18.19
C LEU A 70 -21.86 4.97 17.95
N GLN A 71 -21.94 4.26 16.83
CA GLN A 71 -23.11 3.47 16.46
C GLN A 71 -23.18 2.13 17.19
N TYR A 72 -22.03 1.48 17.39
CA TYR A 72 -21.98 0.09 17.88
C TYR A 72 -21.50 -0.03 19.33
N GLU A 73 -21.08 1.08 19.97
CA GLU A 73 -20.55 1.12 21.36
C GLU A 73 -19.34 0.18 21.59
N GLU A 74 -18.71 -0.29 20.52
CA GLU A 74 -17.52 -1.15 20.48
C GLU A 74 -16.50 -0.50 19.55
N SER A 75 -15.20 -0.63 19.86
CA SER A 75 -14.12 -0.02 19.06
C SER A 75 -13.13 -1.08 18.63
N ASP A 76 -13.01 -1.25 17.33
CA ASP A 76 -12.04 -2.16 16.70
C ASP A 76 -10.60 -1.61 16.79
N LEU A 77 -10.45 -0.30 16.99
CA LEU A 77 -9.16 0.38 17.20
C LEU A 77 -9.18 1.22 18.48
N PRO A 78 -9.17 0.59 19.67
CA PRO A 78 -9.20 1.29 20.95
C PRO A 78 -8.10 2.34 21.09
N GLU A 79 -6.90 2.08 20.57
CA GLU A 79 -5.76 2.99 20.62
C GLU A 79 -6.00 4.27 19.80
N LEU A 80 -6.73 4.18 18.68
CA LEU A 80 -7.13 5.33 17.87
C LEU A 80 -8.18 6.19 18.58
N ARG A 81 -9.16 5.54 19.21
CA ARG A 81 -10.18 6.21 20.03
C ARG A 81 -9.55 6.90 21.23
N ASP A 82 -8.66 6.21 21.95
CA ASP A 82 -8.00 6.74 23.14
C ASP A 82 -7.04 7.90 22.80
N ALA A 83 -6.50 7.93 21.57
CA ALA A 83 -5.78 9.07 21.01
C ALA A 83 -6.69 10.23 20.57
N GLY A 84 -8.01 10.04 20.54
CA GLY A 84 -9.00 11.06 20.22
C GLY A 84 -9.25 11.26 18.72
N TYR A 85 -9.04 10.22 17.90
CA TYR A 85 -9.21 10.28 16.44
C TYR A 85 -8.41 11.42 15.77
N PRO A 86 -7.09 11.52 16.03
CA PRO A 86 -6.25 12.56 15.44
C PRO A 86 -6.20 12.44 13.90
N ASP A 87 -6.13 13.58 13.21
CA ASP A 87 -5.82 13.62 11.78
C ASP A 87 -4.37 13.20 11.51
N ILE A 88 -4.01 13.01 10.24
CA ILE A 88 -2.67 12.56 9.86
C ILE A 88 -1.55 13.51 10.33
N THR A 89 -1.82 14.81 10.41
CA THR A 89 -0.84 15.81 10.84
C THR A 89 -0.57 15.68 12.34
N ALA A 90 -1.62 15.54 13.14
CA ALA A 90 -1.51 15.28 14.57
C ALA A 90 -0.86 13.91 14.84
N MET A 91 -1.15 12.90 14.02
CA MET A 91 -0.52 11.59 14.09
C MET A 91 0.99 11.65 13.88
N LEU A 92 1.45 12.39 12.86
CA LEU A 92 2.88 12.60 12.61
C LEU A 92 3.59 13.33 13.74
N ALA A 93 2.90 14.25 14.42
CA ALA A 93 3.47 15.05 15.51
C ALA A 93 3.54 14.31 16.85
N GLY A 94 2.57 13.44 17.15
CA GLY A 94 2.39 12.89 18.50
C GLY A 94 2.19 11.38 18.62
N HIS A 95 1.85 10.70 17.53
CA HIS A 95 1.34 9.30 17.57
C HIS A 95 1.98 8.40 16.51
N ARG A 96 3.27 8.62 16.22
CA ARG A 96 4.00 7.88 15.17
C ARG A 96 3.92 6.35 15.27
N PRO A 97 4.05 5.71 16.46
CA PRO A 97 3.90 4.25 16.55
C PRO A 97 2.53 3.76 16.11
N LEU A 98 1.46 4.43 16.55
CA LEU A 98 0.09 4.11 16.12
C LEU A 98 -0.08 4.35 14.62
N LEU A 99 0.48 5.44 14.10
CA LEU A 99 0.45 5.71 12.65
C LEU A 99 1.16 4.61 11.85
N THR A 100 2.27 4.06 12.34
CA THR A 100 2.95 2.96 11.64
C THR A 100 2.10 1.68 11.62
N GLU A 101 1.42 1.36 12.72
CA GLU A 101 0.51 0.21 12.79
C GLU A 101 -0.68 0.39 11.84
N MET A 102 -1.31 1.56 11.86
CA MET A 102 -2.42 1.88 10.97
C MET A 102 -2.02 1.82 9.49
N ILE A 103 -0.82 2.29 9.16
CA ILE A 103 -0.32 2.23 7.79
C ILE A 103 -0.14 0.77 7.37
N ASP A 104 0.47 -0.09 8.17
CA ASP A 104 0.71 -1.50 7.81
C ASP A 104 -0.59 -2.30 7.67
N ASP A 105 -1.51 -2.15 8.61
CA ASP A 105 -2.72 -2.97 8.68
C ASP A 105 -3.82 -2.52 7.72
N PHE A 106 -3.94 -1.20 7.49
CA PHE A 106 -5.10 -0.64 6.78
C PHE A 106 -4.75 0.17 5.53
N MET A 107 -3.58 0.81 5.47
CA MET A 107 -3.32 1.84 4.46
C MET A 107 -2.13 1.57 3.53
N ILE A 108 -1.49 0.39 3.56
CA ILE A 108 -0.42 0.06 2.60
C ILE A 108 -0.92 0.18 1.17
N GLY A 109 -2.13 -0.33 0.89
CA GLY A 109 -2.75 -0.20 -0.44
C GLY A 109 -2.89 1.25 -0.87
N ASP A 110 -3.51 2.07 -0.03
CA ASP A 110 -3.70 3.50 -0.28
C ASP A 110 -2.38 4.25 -0.46
N LEU A 111 -1.37 3.95 0.35
CA LEU A 111 -0.04 4.55 0.25
C LEU A 111 0.63 4.21 -1.09
N MET A 112 0.65 2.93 -1.49
CA MET A 112 1.23 2.54 -2.78
C MET A 112 0.50 3.19 -3.95
N TRP A 113 -0.84 3.26 -3.87
CA TRP A 113 -1.66 3.93 -4.88
C TRP A 113 -1.39 5.44 -4.94
N ALA A 114 -1.27 6.12 -3.80
CA ALA A 114 -0.96 7.54 -3.74
C ALA A 114 0.42 7.83 -4.35
N ILE A 115 1.43 7.02 -4.02
CA ILE A 115 2.78 7.11 -4.60
C ILE A 115 2.76 6.89 -6.12
N GLY A 116 2.01 5.88 -6.60
CA GLY A 116 1.82 5.63 -8.02
C GLY A 116 1.20 6.83 -8.75
N ARG A 117 0.14 7.41 -8.18
CA ARG A 117 -0.50 8.63 -8.74
C ARG A 117 0.46 9.81 -8.77
N ALA A 118 1.18 10.05 -7.69
CA ALA A 118 2.12 11.17 -7.55
C ALA A 118 3.31 11.05 -8.51
N SER A 119 3.75 9.84 -8.84
CA SER A 119 4.83 9.58 -9.81
C SER A 119 4.40 9.69 -11.28
N GLY A 120 3.14 10.06 -11.54
CA GLY A 120 2.61 10.27 -12.89
C GLY A 120 2.01 9.03 -13.53
N TYR A 121 1.89 7.92 -12.78
CA TYR A 121 1.20 6.72 -13.26
C TYR A 121 -0.29 6.78 -12.92
N ARG A 122 -1.14 6.78 -13.95
CA ARG A 122 -2.57 6.53 -13.81
C ARG A 122 -2.84 5.12 -14.30
N ARG A 123 -2.90 4.18 -13.36
CA ARG A 123 -3.30 2.82 -13.66
C ARG A 123 -4.68 2.81 -14.33
N PRO A 124 -4.89 2.07 -15.44
CA PRO A 124 -6.24 1.76 -15.87
C PRO A 124 -6.93 1.04 -14.70
N ARG A 125 -8.03 1.60 -14.19
CA ARG A 125 -8.85 0.91 -13.18
C ARG A 125 -9.30 -0.40 -13.82
N ALA A 126 -8.84 -1.54 -13.30
CA ALA A 126 -9.33 -2.84 -13.74
C ALA A 126 -10.85 -2.80 -13.59
N ARG A 127 -11.60 -2.89 -14.70
CA ARG A 127 -13.06 -2.76 -14.69
C ARG A 127 -13.70 -3.92 -13.94
N CYS A 128 -13.04 -5.07 -13.95
CA CYS A 128 -13.41 -6.30 -13.26
C CYS A 128 -12.17 -7.06 -12.78
N LEU A 129 -12.33 -7.88 -11.73
CA LEU A 129 -11.40 -8.95 -11.39
C LEU A 129 -11.21 -9.85 -12.63
N GLY A 130 -9.98 -10.06 -13.09
CA GLY A 130 -9.69 -10.95 -14.22
C GLY A 130 -9.59 -10.28 -15.59
N ASP A 131 -9.71 -8.95 -15.68
CA ASP A 131 -9.70 -8.24 -16.97
C ASP A 131 -8.28 -8.16 -17.57
N VAL A 132 -7.93 -9.18 -18.36
CA VAL A 132 -6.66 -9.28 -19.10
C VAL A 132 -6.52 -8.19 -20.16
N GLU A 133 -7.62 -7.62 -20.67
CA GLU A 133 -7.57 -6.54 -21.67
C GLU A 133 -7.17 -5.18 -21.04
N ALA A 134 -7.40 -5.01 -19.74
CA ALA A 134 -6.95 -3.85 -18.98
C ALA A 134 -5.50 -3.99 -18.45
N ALA A 135 -4.90 -5.18 -18.53
CA ALA A 135 -3.52 -5.41 -18.12
C ALA A 135 -2.57 -4.77 -19.15
N ASP A 136 -1.84 -3.73 -18.75
CA ASP A 136 -0.97 -2.96 -19.64
C ASP A 136 0.38 -3.65 -19.98
N GLY A 137 0.49 -4.94 -19.65
CA GLY A 137 1.65 -5.79 -19.95
C GLY A 137 2.94 -5.43 -19.22
N ARG A 138 2.91 -4.45 -18.31
CA ARG A 138 4.09 -4.05 -17.54
C ARG A 138 4.30 -4.98 -16.34
N ALA A 139 5.56 -5.26 -16.04
CA ALA A 139 5.94 -5.89 -14.80
C ALA A 139 5.87 -4.84 -13.68
N TYR A 140 4.98 -5.07 -12.71
CA TYR A 140 4.90 -4.29 -11.49
C TYR A 140 5.70 -4.98 -10.41
N PHE A 141 6.37 -4.20 -9.59
CA PHE A 141 6.83 -4.69 -8.31
C PHE A 141 5.68 -4.60 -7.32
N THR A 142 5.10 -5.74 -6.99
CA THR A 142 3.99 -5.84 -6.05
C THR A 142 4.52 -6.16 -4.67
N VAL A 143 4.35 -5.23 -3.73
CA VAL A 143 4.60 -5.44 -2.30
C VAL A 143 3.70 -6.57 -1.83
N ASN A 144 4.33 -7.64 -1.34
CA ASN A 144 3.63 -8.81 -0.79
C ASN A 144 3.41 -8.66 0.71
N LYS A 145 4.43 -8.15 1.41
CA LYS A 145 4.42 -7.97 2.86
C LYS A 145 5.46 -6.92 3.27
N VAL A 146 5.06 -6.00 4.13
CA VAL A 146 5.98 -5.17 4.93
C VAL A 146 6.37 -5.98 6.17
N GLU A 147 7.66 -6.06 6.45
CA GLU A 147 8.21 -6.74 7.61
C GLU A 147 8.62 -5.76 8.71
N LYS A 148 8.95 -4.52 8.32
CA LYS A 148 9.27 -3.43 9.23
C LYS A 148 8.76 -2.12 8.68
N ILE A 149 8.12 -1.35 9.54
CA ILE A 149 7.72 0.03 9.28
C ILE A 149 8.17 0.89 10.45
N TYR A 150 8.88 1.98 10.16
CA TYR A 150 9.42 2.86 11.21
C TYR A 150 9.76 4.24 10.68
N PHE A 151 9.81 5.23 11.56
CA PHE A 151 10.30 6.57 11.25
C PHE A 151 11.80 6.67 11.57
N ALA A 152 12.60 7.15 10.61
CA ALA A 152 13.98 7.55 10.85
C ALA A 152 14.38 8.68 9.88
N ASP A 153 15.22 9.60 10.36
CA ASP A 153 15.82 10.68 9.56
C ASP A 153 14.79 11.52 8.76
N GLY A 154 13.61 11.76 9.34
CA GLY A 154 12.53 12.53 8.69
C GLY A 154 11.80 11.76 7.58
N GLN A 155 11.91 10.44 7.57
CA GLN A 155 11.27 9.55 6.61
C GLN A 155 10.50 8.44 7.33
N LEU A 156 9.36 8.06 6.74
CA LEU A 156 8.76 6.76 6.96
C LEU A 156 9.47 5.73 6.08
N ILE A 157 10.00 4.68 6.69
CA ILE A 157 10.73 3.60 6.02
C ILE A 157 9.92 2.32 6.14
N LEU A 158 9.70 1.67 4.99
CA LEU A 158 9.08 0.35 4.88
C LEU A 158 10.11 -0.61 4.29
N GLU A 159 10.37 -1.70 5.00
CA GLU A 159 11.21 -2.80 4.54
C GLU A 159 10.37 -4.07 4.50
N GLY A 160 10.53 -4.87 3.46
CA GLY A 160 9.83 -6.12 3.36
C GLY A 160 10.11 -6.86 2.07
N GLN A 161 9.12 -7.62 1.61
CA GLN A 161 9.22 -8.49 0.46
C GLN A 161 8.10 -8.21 -0.56
N GLY A 162 8.46 -8.27 -1.82
CA GLY A 162 7.51 -8.21 -2.94
C GLY A 162 7.97 -9.11 -4.09
N TYR A 163 7.22 -9.14 -5.16
CA TYR A 163 7.56 -9.92 -6.36
C TYR A 163 7.31 -9.11 -7.61
N TYR A 164 8.02 -9.47 -8.69
CA TYR A 164 7.67 -8.97 -10.01
C TYR A 164 6.54 -9.82 -10.57
N GLY A 165 5.41 -9.17 -10.84
CA GLY A 165 4.28 -9.77 -11.53
C GLY A 165 3.95 -8.96 -12.78
N VAL A 166 3.73 -9.64 -13.90
CA VAL A 166 2.80 -9.10 -14.91
C VAL A 166 1.41 -9.31 -14.33
N TYR A 167 0.49 -8.35 -14.43
CA TYR A 167 -0.92 -8.58 -14.11
C TYR A 167 -1.45 -9.73 -14.97
N VAL A 168 -1.35 -10.95 -14.45
CA VAL A 168 -2.08 -12.11 -14.91
C VAL A 168 -2.88 -12.51 -13.70
N ILE A 169 -4.13 -12.07 -13.69
CA ILE A 169 -5.05 -12.35 -12.61
C ILE A 169 -5.27 -13.86 -12.61
N TRP A 170 -4.69 -14.54 -11.62
CA TRP A 170 -4.88 -15.96 -11.41
C TRP A 170 -6.31 -16.19 -10.89
N LEU A 171 -7.25 -16.42 -11.81
CA LEU A 171 -8.48 -17.13 -11.47
C LEU A 171 -8.13 -18.62 -11.31
N THR A 172 -7.58 -19.01 -10.15
CA THR A 172 -7.71 -20.41 -9.73
C THR A 172 -9.09 -20.59 -9.11
N HIS A 173 -10.10 -20.81 -9.97
CA HIS A 173 -11.28 -21.58 -9.59
C HIS A 173 -11.38 -22.75 -10.57
N GLY A 174 -11.33 -23.96 -10.01
CA GLY A 174 -11.06 -25.18 -10.75
C GLY A 174 -12.14 -25.56 -11.77
N ARG A 175 -11.69 -26.17 -12.86
CA ARG A 175 -12.33 -27.40 -13.34
C ARG A 175 -11.26 -28.42 -13.69
N ARG A 176 -11.25 -29.47 -12.87
CA ARG A 176 -10.70 -30.78 -13.16
C ARG A 176 -11.24 -31.29 -14.51
N ASP A 177 -10.33 -31.91 -15.23
CA ASP A 177 -10.51 -33.02 -16.16
C ASP A 177 -11.10 -32.75 -17.55
N GLN A 178 -10.24 -32.96 -18.54
CA GLN A 178 -10.44 -33.94 -19.62
C GLN A 178 -11.89 -34.41 -19.81
N ILE A 179 -12.60 -33.87 -20.80
CA ILE A 179 -13.32 -34.69 -21.80
C ILE A 179 -13.24 -33.95 -23.13
N GLY A 180 -12.44 -34.49 -24.04
CA GLY A 180 -12.19 -33.96 -25.37
C GLY A 180 -11.54 -35.01 -26.26
N THR A 181 -12.25 -36.12 -26.44
CA THR A 181 -12.36 -36.91 -27.68
C THR A 181 -13.60 -37.77 -27.58
#